data_AF-A0A6S4TD66-F1
#
_entry.id   AF-A0A6S4TD66-F1
#
_cell.length_a   1.000
_cell.length_b   1.000
_cell.length_c   1.000
_cell.angle_alpha   90.00
_cell.angle_beta   90.00
_cell.angle_gamma   90.00
#
_symmetry.space_group_name_H-M   'P 1'
#
loop_
_entity.id
_entity.type
_entity.pdbx_description
1 polymer ?
#
loop_
_entity_poly.entity_id
_entity_poly.type
_entity_poly.pdbx_seq_one_letter_code
_entity_poly.pdbx_strand_id
1 'polypeptide(L)' 'MIPTNTIRGEWAEQALTTFTTNVNYGRNPAELESGDRADAVADLICDLLHYSSAQGFNPEYLLAQAKMNFEFEQAEQQA' A
#
# COMPACT_ATOMS: atom_id res chain seq x y z
N MET A 1 -15.72 4.15 -14.35
CA MET A 1 -16.19 3.56 -13.09
C MET A 1 -15.16 3.93 -12.03
N ILE A 2 -15.57 4.56 -10.93
CA ILE A 2 -14.67 4.82 -9.79
C ILE A 2 -14.60 3.52 -8.98
N PRO A 3 -13.40 2.98 -8.69
CA PRO A 3 -13.28 1.74 -7.94
C PRO A 3 -13.72 1.94 -6.48
N THR A 4 -14.45 0.96 -5.93
CA THR A 4 -14.88 0.96 -4.53
C THR A 4 -13.71 0.64 -3.60
N ASN A 5 -13.82 0.97 -2.30
CA ASN A 5 -12.75 0.63 -1.33
C ASN A 5 -12.53 -0.89 -1.20
N THR A 6 -13.55 -1.71 -1.45
CA THR A 6 -13.39 -3.17 -1.56
C THR A 6 -12.43 -3.53 -2.68
N ILE A 7 -12.67 -3.01 -3.89
CA ILE A 7 -11.82 -3.27 -5.07
C ILE A 7 -10.40 -2.73 -4.84
N ARG A 8 -10.27 -1.55 -4.23
CA ARG A 8 -8.96 -0.97 -3.87
C ARG A 8 -8.21 -1.84 -2.86
N GLY A 9 -8.91 -2.39 -1.87
CA GLY A 9 -8.35 -3.32 -0.90
C GLY A 9 -7.86 -4.62 -1.56
N GLU A 10 -8.62 -5.16 -2.50
CA GLU A 10 -8.21 -6.34 -3.28
C GLU A 10 -6.93 -6.08 -4.09
N TRP A 11 -6.82 -4.91 -4.73
CA TRP A 11 -5.61 -4.52 -5.45
C TRP A 11 -4.41 -4.33 -4.51
N ALA A 12 -4.63 -3.73 -3.35
CA ALA A 12 -3.58 -3.60 -2.33
C ALA A 12 -3.09 -4.98 -1.84
N GLU A 13 -3.99 -5.93 -1.61
CA GLU A 13 -3.63 -7.30 -1.23
C GLU A 13 -2.83 -8.02 -2.33
N GLN A 14 -3.18 -7.82 -3.60
CA GLN A 14 -2.41 -8.37 -4.73
C GLN A 14 -1.00 -7.77 -4.81
N ALA A 15 -0.86 -6.46 -4.60
CA ALA A 15 0.43 -5.80 -4.56
C ALA A 15 1.28 -6.32 -3.40
N LEU A 16 0.69 -6.42 -2.20
CA LEU A 16 1.35 -6.96 -1.01
C LEU A 16 1.75 -8.42 -1.21
N THR A 17 0.91 -9.24 -1.84
CA THR A 17 1.23 -10.64 -2.15
C THR A 17 2.42 -10.76 -3.09
N THR A 18 2.44 -9.96 -4.15
CA THR A 18 3.57 -9.92 -5.09
C THR A 18 4.84 -9.50 -4.37
N PHE A 19 4.76 -8.49 -3.51
CA PHE A 19 5.88 -8.00 -2.71
C PHE A 19 6.41 -9.09 -1.76
N THR A 20 5.58 -9.66 -0.88
CA THR A 20 6.03 -10.63 0.13
C THR A 20 6.54 -11.93 -0.49
N THR A 21 6.03 -12.33 -1.65
CA THR A 21 6.56 -13.48 -2.39
C THR A 21 8.02 -13.26 -2.79
N ASN A 22 8.42 -12.03 -3.10
CA ASN A 22 9.80 -11.73 -3.51
C ASN A 22 10.74 -11.46 -2.34
N VAL A 23 10.25 -10.93 -1.22
CA VAL A 23 11.11 -10.45 -0.11
C VAL A 23 11.03 -11.29 1.16
N ASN A 24 9.95 -12.05 1.36
CA ASN A 24 9.59 -12.64 2.66
C ASN A 24 9.63 -14.18 2.63
N TYR A 25 10.69 -14.72 2.04
CA TYR A 25 10.89 -16.17 1.81
C TYR A 25 9.76 -16.83 1.00
N GLY A 26 9.07 -16.09 0.13
CA GLY A 26 7.99 -16.64 -0.69
C GLY A 26 6.65 -16.79 0.03
N ARG A 27 6.48 -16.21 1.23
CA ARG A 27 5.24 -16.35 2.01
C ARG A 27 4.14 -15.41 1.52
N ASN A 28 2.91 -15.92 1.52
CA ASN A 28 1.72 -15.13 1.24
C ASN A 28 1.40 -14.23 2.45
N PRO A 29 0.91 -12.98 2.27
CA PRO A 29 0.57 -12.11 3.39
C PRO A 29 -0.45 -12.71 4.37
N ALA A 30 -1.34 -13.61 3.89
CA ALA A 30 -2.30 -14.32 4.72
C ALA A 30 -1.67 -15.37 5.66
N GLU A 31 -0.42 -15.78 5.41
CA GLU A 31 0.34 -16.74 6.22
C GLU A 31 1.20 -16.05 7.29
N LEU A 32 1.29 -14.73 7.25
CA LEU A 32 2.08 -13.93 8.18
C LEU A 32 1.30 -13.68 9.48
N GLU A 33 2.02 -13.62 10.60
CA GLU A 33 1.47 -13.08 11.83
C GLU A 33 1.09 -11.61 11.64
N SER A 34 0.16 -11.09 12.45
CA SER A 34 -0.37 -9.73 12.27
C SER A 34 0.72 -8.64 12.35
N GLY A 35 1.74 -8.84 13.18
CA GLY A 35 2.92 -7.96 13.26
C GLY A 35 3.73 -8.00 11.96
N ASP A 36 4.13 -9.19 11.53
CA ASP A 36 4.88 -9.41 10.28
C ASP A 36 4.13 -8.86 9.05
N ARG A 37 2.80 -8.96 9.04
CA ARG A 37 1.98 -8.40 7.96
C ARG A 37 1.99 -6.87 7.97
N ALA A 38 1.96 -6.24 9.15
CA ALA A 38 2.06 -4.79 9.26
C ALA A 38 3.43 -4.29 8.81
N ASP A 39 4.50 -5.00 9.18
CA ASP A 39 5.87 -4.71 8.75
C ASP A 39 5.99 -4.84 7.22
N ALA A 40 5.43 -5.90 6.62
CA ALA A 40 5.43 -6.05 5.17
C ALA A 40 4.69 -4.91 4.43
N VAL A 41 3.61 -4.36 5.01
CA VAL A 41 2.93 -3.18 4.46
C VAL A 41 3.83 -1.95 4.55
N ALA A 42 4.51 -1.75 5.68
CA ALA A 42 5.44 -0.64 5.86
C ALA A 42 6.62 -0.72 4.87
N ASP A 43 7.18 -1.91 4.66
CA ASP A 43 8.26 -2.12 3.69
C ASP A 43 7.79 -1.86 2.26
N LEU A 44 6.59 -2.31 1.88
CA LEU A 44 6.03 -2.00 0.56
C LEU A 44 5.85 -0.48 0.35
N ILE A 45 5.42 0.25 1.39
CA ILE A 45 5.34 1.72 1.34
C ILE A 45 6.74 2.32 1.16
N CYS A 46 7.74 1.80 1.88
CA CYS A 46 9.13 2.23 1.76
C CYS A 46 9.64 2.09 0.31
N ASP A 47 9.41 0.94 -0.31
CA ASP A 47 9.81 0.68 -1.70
C ASP A 47 9.12 1.60 -2.71
N LEU A 48 7.85 1.94 -2.49
CA LEU A 48 7.14 2.92 -3.32
C LEU A 48 7.72 4.34 -3.18
N LEU A 49 8.22 4.71 -1.99
CA LEU A 49 8.91 5.98 -1.78
C LEU A 49 10.28 5.99 -2.44
N HIS A 50 11.03 4.88 -2.36
CA HIS A 50 12.28 4.70 -3.11
C HIS A 50 12.04 4.82 -4.62
N TYR A 51 11.02 4.14 -5.15
CA TYR A 51 10.61 4.24 -6.55
C TYR A 51 10.27 5.68 -6.92
N SER A 52 9.46 6.37 -6.11
CA SER A 52 9.06 7.75 -6.34
C SER A 52 10.27 8.69 -6.45
N SER A 53 11.25 8.53 -5.54
CA SER A 53 12.50 9.29 -5.58
C SER A 53 13.29 9.01 -6.87
N ALA A 54 13.40 7.74 -7.27
CA ALA A 54 14.10 7.34 -8.48
C ALA A 54 13.46 7.90 -9.77
N GLN A 55 12.15 8.14 -9.76
CA GLN A 55 11.43 8.79 -10.86
C GLN A 55 11.56 10.34 -10.85
N GLY A 56 12.26 10.91 -9.88
CA GLY A 56 12.42 12.37 -9.73
C GLY A 56 11.25 13.06 -9.03
N PHE A 57 10.33 12.30 -8.43
CA PHE A 57 9.27 12.87 -7.59
C PHE A 57 9.80 13.18 -6.18
N ASN A 58 9.11 14.09 -5.47
CA ASN A 58 9.35 14.30 -4.05
C ASN A 58 8.55 13.25 -3.25
N PRO A 59 9.21 12.30 -2.56
CA PRO A 59 8.51 11.23 -1.83
C PRO A 59 7.67 11.74 -0.66
N GLU A 60 8.12 12.79 0.04
CA GLU A 60 7.38 13.38 1.16
C GLU A 60 6.06 14.01 0.68
N TYR A 61 6.13 14.72 -0.44
CA TYR A 61 4.94 15.31 -1.07
C TYR A 61 3.96 14.22 -1.52
N LEU A 62 4.43 13.17 -2.20
CA LEU A 62 3.56 12.07 -2.65
C LEU A 62 2.95 11.31 -1.46
N LEU A 63 3.71 11.09 -0.39
CA LEU A 63 3.18 10.47 0.82
C LEU A 63 2.09 11.33 1.47
N ALA A 64 2.29 12.65 1.56
CA ALA A 64 1.29 13.57 2.08
C ALA A 64 0.02 13.57 1.19
N GLN A 65 0.19 13.57 -0.14
CA GLN A 65 -0.92 13.51 -1.07
C GLN A 65 -1.70 12.19 -0.96
N ALA A 66 -1.00 11.05 -0.84
CA ALA A 66 -1.62 9.74 -0.67
C ALA A 66 -2.48 9.68 0.61
N LYS A 67 -1.98 10.27 1.72
CA LYS A 67 -2.75 10.39 2.98
C LYS A 67 -4.01 11.23 2.82
N MET A 68 -3.91 12.40 2.18
CA MET A 68 -5.08 13.25 1.91
C MET A 68 -6.12 12.52 1.05
N ASN A 69 -5.68 11.80 0.02
CA ASN A 69 -6.59 11.01 -0.82
C ASN A 69 -7.32 9.93 0.00
N PHE A 70 -6.62 9.22 0.88
CA PHE A 70 -7.22 8.24 1.78
C PHE A 70 -8.26 8.87 2.71
N GLU A 71 -7.94 10.00 3.34
CA GLU A 71 -8.86 10.73 4.22
C GLU A 71 -10.12 11.19 3.49
N PHE A 72 -9.97 11.69 2.26
CA PHE A 72 -11.08 12.09 1.40
C PHE A 72 -11.99 10.91 1.05
N GLU A 73 -11.41 9.78 0.63
CA GLU A 73 -12.16 8.56 0.31
C GLU A 73 -12.92 8.00 1.52
N GLN A 74 -12.36 8.12 2.73
CA GLN A 74 -13.07 7.71 3.95
C GLN A 74 -14.26 8.62 4.28
N ALA A 75 -14.12 9.93 4.06
CA ALA A 75 -15.19 10.89 4.30
C ALA A 75 -16.36 10.69 3.33
N GLU A 76 -16.09 10.41 2.05
CA GLU A 76 -17.14 10.13 1.05
C GLU A 76 -17.93 8.86 1.34
N GLN A 77 -17.37 7.89 2.08
CA GLN A 77 -18.09 6.66 2.45
C GLN A 77 -19.02 6.78 3.66
N GLN A 78 -18.90 7.87 4.42
CA GLN A 78 -19.72 8.14 5.61
C GLN A 78 -20.87 9.11 5.34
N ALA A 79 -20.96 9.67 4.14
CA ALA A 79 -21.98 10.62 3.69
C ALA A 79 -23.12 9.94 2.92
#